data_AF-A0A093XVB9-F1
#
_entry.id   AF-A0A093XVB9-F1
#
_cell.length_a   1.000
_cell.length_b   1.000
_cell.length_c   1.000
_cell.angle_alpha   90.00
_cell.angle_beta   90.00
_cell.angle_gamma   90.00
#
_symmetry.space_group_name_H-M   'P 1'
#
loop_
_entity.id
_entity.type
_entity.pdbx_description
1 polymer ?
#
loop_
_entity_poly.entity_id
_entity_poly.type
_entity_poly.pdbx_seq_one_letter_code
_entity_poly.pdbx_strand_id
1 'polypeptide(L)'
;MYAALLALGWIAIATAHSGHDQKVIEGPHQSLWYTKLPGDGGTQADSVFSGITTFGRLPYQPCLQNPDAKYDIAFIGAPFDTGTSYRPGARFGPSGIRQGSRRLNLYGGYNVPLKTNPFNSWATVLDCGDIPVTS
;
A
#
# COMPACT_ATOMS: atom_id res chain seq x y z
N MET A 1 -24.99 -18.38 46.72
CA MET A 1 -24.08 -17.20 46.65
C MET A 1 -22.98 -17.34 45.59
N TYR A 2 -22.31 -18.49 45.44
CA TYR A 2 -21.25 -18.67 44.44
C TYR A 2 -21.70 -18.67 42.95
N ALA A 3 -22.92 -19.16 42.65
CA ALA A 3 -23.42 -19.21 41.27
C ALA A 3 -23.65 -17.81 40.65
N ALA A 4 -24.07 -16.83 41.45
CA ALA A 4 -24.28 -15.45 41.00
C ALA A 4 -22.94 -14.74 40.70
N LEU A 5 -21.91 -15.01 41.49
CA LEU A 5 -20.56 -14.47 41.29
C LEU A 5 -19.91 -15.02 40.02
N LEU A 6 -20.11 -16.31 39.72
CA LEU A 6 -19.67 -16.90 38.45
C LEU A 6 -20.38 -16.23 37.27
N ALA A 7 -21.72 -16.13 37.30
CA ALA A 7 -22.50 -15.53 36.21
C ALA A 7 -22.11 -14.07 35.92
N LEU A 8 -21.86 -13.26 36.96
CA LEU A 8 -21.34 -11.90 36.84
C LEU A 8 -19.93 -11.84 36.21
N GLY A 9 -19.07 -12.80 36.55
CA GLY A 9 -17.75 -12.94 35.92
C GLY A 9 -17.81 -13.21 34.42
N TRP A 10 -18.72 -14.08 33.98
CA TRP A 10 -18.94 -14.37 32.55
C TRP A 10 -19.49 -13.16 31.78
N ILE A 11 -20.40 -12.39 32.38
CA ILE A 11 -20.96 -11.16 31.77
C ILE A 11 -19.87 -10.10 31.60
N ALA A 12 -19.00 -9.91 32.62
CA ALA A 12 -17.90 -8.95 32.55
C ALA A 12 -16.88 -9.28 31.44
N ILE A 13 -16.56 -10.57 31.26
CA ILE A 13 -15.66 -11.04 30.19
C ILE A 13 -16.30 -10.84 28.81
N ALA A 14 -17.60 -11.13 28.66
CA ALA A 14 -18.31 -10.92 27.39
C ALA A 14 -18.38 -9.45 26.98
N THR A 15 -18.55 -8.52 27.93
CA THR A 15 -18.55 -7.07 27.64
C THR A 15 -17.16 -6.52 27.31
N ALA A 16 -16.10 -7.11 27.88
CA ALA A 16 -14.72 -6.65 27.65
C ALA A 16 -14.23 -6.87 26.21
N HIS A 17 -14.80 -7.83 25.48
CA HIS A 17 -14.46 -8.11 24.07
C HIS A 17 -15.29 -7.31 23.05
N SER A 18 -16.27 -6.50 23.48
CA SER A 18 -17.19 -5.80 22.57
C SER A 18 -16.64 -4.49 21.98
N GLY A 19 -15.47 -4.01 22.42
CA GLY A 19 -14.95 -2.68 22.11
C GLY A 19 -13.86 -2.62 21.02
N HIS A 20 -13.68 -3.65 20.20
CA HIS A 20 -12.67 -3.64 19.14
C HIS A 20 -13.23 -3.05 17.83
N ASP A 21 -13.56 -1.76 17.83
CA ASP A 21 -13.79 -1.04 16.58
C ASP A 21 -12.47 -0.92 15.83
N GLN A 22 -12.35 -1.69 14.74
CA GLN A 22 -11.24 -1.56 13.79
C GLN A 22 -11.32 -0.16 13.17
N LYS A 23 -10.33 0.69 13.42
CA LYS A 23 -10.25 1.99 12.75
C LYS A 23 -10.11 1.77 11.24
N VAL A 24 -10.96 2.45 10.47
CA VAL A 24 -10.91 2.44 9.01
C VAL A 24 -9.58 3.05 8.54
N ILE A 25 -9.07 2.59 7.40
CA ILE A 25 -7.88 3.17 6.77
C ILE A 25 -8.12 4.67 6.59
N GLU A 26 -7.23 5.52 7.10
CA GLU A 26 -7.33 6.96 6.94
C GLU A 26 -6.63 7.42 5.64
N GLY A 27 -7.00 8.60 5.14
CA GLY A 27 -6.36 9.19 3.97
C GLY A 27 -7.02 8.89 2.61
N PRO A 28 -6.39 9.28 1.50
CA PRO A 28 -6.98 9.15 0.16
C PRO A 28 -6.99 7.70 -0.37
N HIS A 29 -6.13 6.82 0.17
CA HIS A 29 -6.00 5.44 -0.28
C HIS A 29 -6.80 4.48 0.60
N GLN A 30 -8.08 4.31 0.28
CA GLN A 30 -9.02 3.53 1.09
C GLN A 30 -9.01 2.02 0.80
N SER A 31 -8.47 1.61 -0.34
CA SER A 31 -8.37 0.21 -0.75
C SER A 31 -7.28 0.03 -1.78
N LEU A 32 -6.86 -1.22 -1.98
CA LEU A 32 -6.04 -1.56 -3.15
C LEU A 32 -6.88 -1.36 -4.42
N TRP A 33 -6.32 -0.64 -5.39
CA TRP A 33 -7.03 -0.20 -6.59
C TRP A 33 -7.24 -1.32 -7.63
N TYR A 34 -6.57 -2.46 -7.48
CA TYR A 34 -6.58 -3.58 -8.43
C TYR A 34 -7.26 -4.85 -7.91
N THR A 35 -7.79 -4.86 -6.68
CA THR A 35 -8.36 -6.07 -6.06
C THR A 35 -9.82 -6.33 -6.43
N LYS A 36 -10.49 -5.40 -7.13
CA LYS A 36 -11.85 -5.58 -7.61
C LYS A 36 -11.86 -5.97 -9.08
N LEU A 37 -12.28 -7.20 -9.38
CA LEU A 37 -12.43 -7.63 -10.77
C LEU A 37 -13.75 -7.12 -11.36
N PRO A 38 -13.80 -6.82 -12.67
CA PRO A 38 -15.06 -6.52 -13.34
C PRO A 38 -15.96 -7.78 -13.38
N GLY A 39 -17.18 -7.68 -12.85
CA GLY A 39 -18.28 -8.62 -13.12
C GLY A 39 -18.64 -9.64 -12.02
N ASP A 40 -17.76 -9.91 -11.05
CA ASP A 40 -18.05 -10.86 -9.96
C ASP A 40 -18.52 -10.19 -8.66
N GLY A 41 -18.33 -8.86 -8.55
CA GLY A 41 -18.62 -8.10 -7.33
C GLY A 41 -17.76 -8.49 -6.13
N GLY A 42 -16.81 -9.42 -6.33
CA GLY A 42 -15.96 -9.99 -5.30
C GLY A 42 -14.68 -9.19 -5.12
N THR A 43 -14.20 -9.12 -3.88
CA THR A 43 -12.83 -8.66 -3.59
C THR A 43 -11.90 -9.87 -3.71
N GLN A 44 -10.96 -9.82 -4.64
CA GLN A 44 -9.92 -10.85 -4.73
C GLN A 44 -9.06 -10.85 -3.48
N ALA A 45 -8.67 -12.04 -3.02
CA ALA A 45 -7.67 -12.17 -1.98
C ALA A 45 -6.35 -11.53 -2.45
N ASP A 46 -5.85 -10.55 -1.71
CA ASP A 46 -4.57 -9.91 -2.00
C ASP A 46 -3.42 -10.82 -1.59
N SER A 47 -2.80 -11.48 -2.56
CA SER A 47 -1.56 -12.22 -2.36
C SER A 47 -0.39 -11.30 -2.63
N VAL A 48 0.56 -11.18 -1.69
CA VAL A 48 1.84 -10.47 -1.91
C VAL A 48 2.67 -11.03 -3.06
N PHE A 49 2.27 -12.16 -3.65
CA PHE A 49 2.95 -12.83 -4.76
C PHE A 49 2.26 -12.61 -6.11
N SER A 50 1.06 -12.00 -6.15
CA SER A 50 0.37 -11.61 -7.40
C SER A 50 0.05 -10.10 -7.45
N GLY A 51 -0.72 -9.69 -8.48
CA GLY A 51 -1.20 -8.32 -8.68
C GLY A 51 -0.28 -7.44 -9.53
N ILE A 52 -0.77 -6.23 -9.83
CA ILE A 52 0.00 -5.22 -10.56
C ILE A 52 1.16 -4.73 -9.69
N THR A 53 2.36 -4.65 -10.27
CA THR A 53 3.59 -4.32 -9.54
C THR A 53 3.93 -2.84 -9.70
N THR A 54 3.29 -2.00 -8.90
CA THR A 54 3.68 -0.61 -8.65
C THR A 54 4.46 -0.50 -7.33
N PHE A 55 5.11 0.65 -7.10
CA PHE A 55 5.74 0.95 -5.82
C PHE A 55 4.72 0.88 -4.69
N GLY A 56 4.97 0.06 -3.67
CA GLY A 56 4.10 -0.07 -2.51
C GLY A 56 2.66 -0.46 -2.83
N ARG A 57 2.38 -0.99 -4.05
CA ARG A 57 1.02 -1.25 -4.56
C ARG A 57 0.14 0.00 -4.68
N LEU A 58 0.76 1.16 -4.80
CA LEU A 58 0.10 2.43 -5.04
C LEU A 58 -0.66 2.44 -6.37
N PRO A 59 -1.72 3.27 -6.50
CA PRO A 59 -2.38 3.51 -7.77
C PRO A 59 -1.39 3.96 -8.84
N TYR A 60 -1.47 3.33 -10.01
CA TYR A 60 -0.72 3.74 -11.19
C TYR A 60 -1.43 4.90 -11.88
N GLN A 61 -0.66 5.93 -12.24
CA GLN A 61 -1.14 7.04 -13.05
C GLN A 61 -0.07 7.41 -14.08
N PRO A 62 -0.35 7.52 -15.39
CA PRO A 62 0.64 7.96 -16.38
C PRO A 62 0.85 9.49 -16.28
N CYS A 63 1.50 9.95 -15.21
CA CYS A 63 1.59 11.37 -14.85
C CYS A 63 2.25 12.23 -15.93
N LEU A 64 3.26 11.70 -16.63
CA LEU A 64 3.93 12.43 -17.73
C LEU A 64 3.04 12.65 -18.96
N GLN A 65 1.96 11.87 -19.09
CA GLN A 65 0.98 12.00 -20.19
C GLN A 65 -0.28 12.74 -19.73
N ASN A 66 -0.48 12.90 -18.42
CA ASN A 66 -1.65 13.54 -17.84
C ASN A 66 -1.22 14.67 -16.87
N PRO A 67 -1.06 15.91 -17.37
CA PRO A 67 -0.64 17.05 -16.56
C PRO A 67 -1.66 17.47 -15.50
N ASP A 68 -2.92 17.04 -15.63
CA ASP A 68 -3.99 17.35 -14.67
C ASP A 68 -4.01 16.39 -13.48
N ALA A 69 -3.21 15.31 -13.51
CA ALA A 69 -3.08 14.36 -12.42
C ALA A 69 -2.68 15.08 -11.12
N LYS A 70 -3.54 14.98 -10.10
CA LYS A 70 -3.28 15.56 -8.77
C LYS A 70 -2.67 14.51 -7.85
N TYR A 71 -1.57 14.86 -7.22
CA TYR A 71 -0.90 14.07 -6.22
C TYR A 71 -0.09 14.99 -5.31
N ASP A 72 0.12 14.57 -4.07
CA ASP A 72 1.03 15.23 -3.14
C ASP A 72 2.45 14.66 -3.28
N ILE A 73 2.55 13.35 -3.54
CA ILE A 73 3.81 12.62 -3.69
C ILE A 73 3.69 11.67 -4.89
N ALA A 74 4.71 11.65 -5.74
CA ALA A 74 4.78 10.75 -6.89
C ALA A 74 6.09 9.95 -6.87
N PHE A 75 5.98 8.64 -7.03
CA PHE A 75 7.11 7.77 -7.35
C PHE A 75 7.30 7.72 -8.87
N ILE A 76 8.50 8.01 -9.34
CA ILE A 76 8.85 7.94 -10.77
C ILE A 76 10.22 7.27 -10.92
N GLY A 77 10.34 6.38 -11.91
CA GLY A 77 11.60 5.73 -12.23
C GLY A 77 12.32 6.38 -13.40
N ALA A 78 13.66 6.32 -13.38
CA ALA A 78 14.52 6.73 -14.49
C ALA A 78 15.45 5.54 -14.85
N PRO A 79 15.00 4.61 -15.71
CA PRO A 79 15.73 3.36 -15.97
C PRO A 79 16.91 3.55 -16.94
N PHE A 80 17.96 4.24 -16.49
CA PHE A 80 19.13 4.59 -17.31
C PHE A 80 20.45 4.19 -16.62
N ASP A 81 21.41 3.68 -17.39
CA ASP A 81 22.75 3.33 -16.88
C ASP A 81 23.90 3.47 -17.91
N THR A 82 23.66 4.08 -19.07
CA THR A 82 24.69 4.26 -20.11
C THR A 82 25.83 5.21 -19.65
N GLY A 83 25.62 5.99 -18.58
CA GLY A 83 26.65 6.81 -17.94
C GLY A 83 27.54 6.08 -16.91
N THR A 84 27.39 4.76 -16.73
CA THR A 84 28.19 4.00 -15.75
C THR A 84 29.60 3.69 -16.27
N SER A 85 30.61 3.78 -15.40
CA SER A 85 32.02 3.55 -15.77
C SER A 85 32.49 2.10 -15.62
N TYR A 86 31.72 1.24 -14.96
CA TYR A 86 32.13 -0.14 -14.66
C TYR A 86 31.00 -1.15 -14.82
N ARG A 87 30.11 -1.29 -13.83
CA ARG A 87 29.05 -2.31 -13.85
C ARG A 87 27.71 -1.70 -14.25
N PRO A 88 27.21 -1.93 -15.48
CA PRO A 88 25.85 -1.57 -15.85
C PRO A 88 24.83 -2.49 -15.17
N GLY A 89 23.55 -2.11 -15.23
CA GLY A 89 22.43 -2.85 -14.65
C GLY A 89 21.47 -1.97 -13.86
N ALA A 90 21.85 -0.73 -13.53
CA ALA A 90 20.99 0.19 -12.77
C ALA A 90 19.69 0.52 -13.52
N ARG A 91 19.63 0.33 -14.85
CA ARG A 91 18.39 0.48 -15.63
C ARG A 91 17.26 -0.46 -15.17
N PHE A 92 17.60 -1.60 -14.56
CA PHE A 92 16.61 -2.54 -14.01
C PHE A 92 16.17 -2.18 -12.58
N GLY A 93 16.82 -1.18 -11.96
CA GLY A 93 16.59 -0.73 -10.59
C GLY A 93 15.13 -0.36 -10.30
N PRO A 94 14.48 0.52 -11.09
CA PRO A 94 13.10 0.93 -10.84
C PRO A 94 12.12 -0.26 -10.75
N SER A 95 12.18 -1.20 -11.71
CA SER A 95 11.39 -2.44 -11.69
C SER A 95 11.70 -3.30 -10.45
N GLY A 96 12.97 -3.48 -10.11
CA GLY A 96 13.39 -4.24 -8.94
C GLY A 96 12.90 -3.63 -7.62
N ILE A 97 12.95 -2.31 -7.48
CA ILE A 97 12.44 -1.60 -6.29
C ILE A 97 10.93 -1.79 -6.16
N ARG A 98 10.16 -1.67 -7.25
CA ARG A 98 8.71 -1.92 -7.24
C ARG A 98 8.41 -3.35 -6.78
N GLN A 99 9.13 -4.35 -7.31
CA GLN A 99 9.01 -5.75 -6.89
C GLN A 99 9.36 -5.96 -5.41
N GLY A 100 10.41 -5.30 -4.90
CA GLY A 100 10.80 -5.39 -3.49
C GLY A 100 9.83 -4.69 -2.53
N SER A 101 9.12 -3.66 -3.00
CA SER A 101 8.25 -2.81 -2.19
C SER A 101 6.87 -3.41 -1.87
N ARG A 102 6.55 -4.62 -2.35
CA ARG A 102 5.19 -5.21 -2.28
C ARG A 102 4.61 -5.34 -0.87
N ARG A 103 5.47 -5.43 0.15
CA ARG A 103 5.09 -5.48 1.57
C ARG A 103 4.90 -4.09 2.20
N LEU A 104 5.42 -3.03 1.59
CA LEU A 104 5.29 -1.64 2.07
C LEU A 104 3.97 -1.01 1.63
N ASN A 105 2.86 -1.74 1.64
CA ASN A 105 1.57 -1.25 1.14
C ASN A 105 0.71 -0.64 2.26
N LEU A 106 -0.57 -0.37 1.98
CA LEU A 106 -1.54 0.22 2.92
C LEU A 106 -1.58 -0.46 4.29
N TYR A 107 -1.38 -1.77 4.36
CA TYR A 107 -1.45 -2.54 5.60
C TYR A 107 -0.08 -2.84 6.20
N GLY A 108 0.98 -2.88 5.38
CA GLY A 108 2.33 -3.27 5.78
C GLY A 108 3.34 -2.13 5.92
N GLY A 109 2.95 -0.88 5.60
CA GLY A 109 3.84 0.29 5.58
C GLY A 109 4.03 1.02 6.91
N TYR A 110 3.54 0.49 8.04
CA TYR A 110 3.61 1.19 9.32
C TYR A 110 5.04 1.32 9.87
N ASN A 111 5.45 2.56 10.11
CA ASN A 111 6.70 2.90 10.77
C ASN A 111 6.50 2.98 12.28
N VAL A 112 7.09 2.05 13.02
CA VAL A 112 6.94 1.95 14.48
C VAL A 112 7.53 3.15 15.24
N PRO A 113 8.78 3.59 14.99
CA PRO A 113 9.34 4.76 15.66
C PRO A 113 8.54 6.05 15.44
N LEU A 114 8.08 6.30 14.21
CA LEU A 114 7.34 7.51 13.85
C LEU A 114 5.83 7.40 14.11
N LYS A 115 5.36 6.21 14.51
CA LYS A 115 3.95 5.90 14.74
C LYS A 115 3.02 6.35 13.61
N THR A 116 3.46 6.14 12.38
CA THR A 116 2.74 6.60 11.19
C THR A 116 2.88 5.59 10.06
N ASN A 117 1.89 5.54 9.18
CA ASN A 117 1.98 4.84 7.92
C ASN A 117 1.78 5.87 6.80
N PRO A 118 2.78 6.08 5.92
CA PRO A 118 2.71 7.12 4.91
C PRO A 118 1.65 6.84 3.84
N PHE A 119 1.22 5.59 3.70
CA PHE A 119 0.24 5.18 2.69
C PHE A 119 -1.21 5.37 3.16
N ASN A 120 -1.45 5.55 4.46
CA ASN A 120 -2.77 5.81 5.04
C ASN A 120 -2.82 7.17 5.78
N SER A 121 -2.08 8.15 5.27
CA SER A 121 -1.97 9.49 5.84
C SER A 121 -2.66 10.54 4.96
N TRP A 122 -2.39 11.82 5.19
CA TRP A 122 -3.01 12.94 4.47
C TRP A 122 -2.68 12.99 2.97
N ALA A 123 -1.53 12.45 2.56
CA ALA A 123 -0.97 12.62 1.23
C ALA A 123 -1.56 11.65 0.20
N THR A 124 -1.92 12.16 -0.97
CA THR A 124 -2.23 11.39 -2.17
C THR A 124 -0.93 10.98 -2.85
N VAL A 125 -0.56 9.73 -2.65
CA VAL A 125 0.68 9.14 -3.18
C VAL A 125 0.43 8.28 -4.41
N LEU A 126 1.11 8.51 -5.54
CA LEU A 126 0.92 7.74 -6.78
C LEU A 126 2.23 7.10 -7.28
N ASP A 127 2.12 6.03 -8.06
CA ASP A 127 3.21 5.56 -8.93
C ASP A 127 3.00 6.09 -10.35
N CYS A 128 3.93 6.94 -10.80
CA CYS A 128 3.89 7.63 -12.08
C CYS A 128 4.57 6.87 -13.22
N GLY A 129 5.01 5.62 -12.97
CA GLY A 129 5.74 4.82 -13.95
C GLY A 129 7.16 5.33 -14.16
N ASP A 130 7.63 5.29 -15.41
CA ASP A 130 9.02 5.56 -15.75
C ASP A 130 9.15 6.67 -16.79
N ILE A 131 10.23 7.45 -16.70
CA ILE A 131 10.62 8.41 -17.72
C ILE A 131 11.03 7.62 -18.97
N PRO A 132 10.51 7.96 -20.17
CA PRO A 132 10.97 7.34 -21.40
C PRO A 132 12.43 7.72 -21.66
N VAL A 133 13.31 6.73 -21.63
CA VAL A 133 14.74 6.91 -21.87
C VAL A 133 15.18 6.02 -23.03
N THR A 134 16.06 6.54 -23.88
CA THR A 134 16.72 5.75 -24.92
C THR A 134 17.87 4.98 -24.28
N SER A 135 18.00 3.69 -24.62
CA SER A 135 19.15 2.88 -24.22
C SER A 135 20.40 3.25 -25.01
#